data_AF-A0A3D2GQG2-F1
#
_entry.id   AF-A0A3D2GQG2-F1
#
_cell.length_a   1.000
_cell.length_b   1.000
_cell.length_c   1.000
_cell.angle_alpha   90.00
_cell.angle_beta   90.00
_cell.angle_gamma   90.00
#
_symmetry.space_group_name_H-M   'P 1'
#
loop_
_entity.id
_entity.type
_entity.pdbx_description
1 polymer ?
#
loop_
_entity_poly.entity_id
_entity_poly.type
_entity_poly.pdbx_seq_one_letter_code
_entity_poly.pdbx_strand_id
1 'polypeptide(L)'
;QAPQRRIGAGRLATLEASYHAGRRPPPGDIVIDHPANDATSAGTTKFGRNWLVLELHANSFVPSITAFPLYAKAMRDTLLAGFDAIGMTVPEVISGHQPDGSPTAKPHMAVLPLADLGWQHARGTLMGFGLALPPAFDNPHDNPDTFQLLQGVMAALNAKAVNQYGTRLLQLCPRGDDAKRFMIELHLASVTGRQSLKPSRYSRPSRYWATATPIVLDRHLKQPPGDARQQEIEAIIVQACRNIGLPEPASITEGSSAGRPAIQLGKHSGISGATPAHPSVTGTRPRWRLPPALRSREMCHAVIRFDQPVSGPVILGAGRFHGMGLCLPFTPQPRSKTRS
;
A
#
# COMPACT_ATOMS: atom_id res chain seq x y z
N GLN A 1 -21.69 -5.22 -12.41
CA GLN A 1 -21.95 -6.57 -12.94
C GLN A 1 -22.09 -7.54 -11.77
N ALA A 2 -23.03 -8.48 -11.85
CA ALA A 2 -23.23 -9.48 -10.81
C ALA A 2 -21.99 -10.41 -10.71
N PRO A 3 -21.60 -10.87 -9.51
CA PRO A 3 -20.48 -11.80 -9.36
C PRO A 3 -20.79 -13.12 -10.09
N GLN A 4 -20.07 -13.40 -11.17
CA GLN A 4 -20.10 -14.72 -11.79
C GLN A 4 -19.12 -15.64 -11.06
N ARG A 5 -19.62 -16.76 -10.54
CA ARG A 5 -18.76 -17.84 -10.03
C ARG A 5 -18.09 -18.51 -11.22
N ARG A 6 -16.85 -18.17 -11.51
CA ARG A 6 -16.02 -18.94 -12.46
C ARG A 6 -15.37 -20.10 -11.72
N ILE A 7 -15.58 -21.31 -12.23
CA ILE A 7 -14.90 -22.52 -11.75
C ILE A 7 -13.52 -22.53 -12.41
N GLY A 8 -12.48 -22.20 -11.65
CA GLY A 8 -11.09 -22.24 -12.15
C GLY A 8 -10.62 -23.68 -12.41
N ALA A 9 -9.64 -23.83 -13.31
CA ALA A 9 -8.95 -25.11 -13.53
C ALA A 9 -8.31 -25.61 -12.22
N GLY A 10 -8.42 -26.91 -11.91
CA GLY A 10 -7.92 -27.51 -10.66
C GLY A 10 -8.88 -27.46 -9.46
N ARG A 11 -10.04 -26.76 -9.57
CA ARG A 11 -11.05 -26.76 -8.50
C ARG A 11 -11.62 -28.14 -8.22
N LEU A 12 -11.83 -28.95 -9.26
CA LEU A 12 -12.31 -30.32 -9.14
C LEU A 12 -11.34 -31.17 -8.30
N ALA A 13 -10.05 -31.17 -8.65
CA ALA A 13 -9.01 -31.88 -7.91
C ALA A 13 -8.93 -31.45 -6.44
N THR A 14 -9.13 -30.15 -6.15
CA THR A 14 -9.14 -29.62 -4.77
C THR A 14 -10.36 -30.10 -3.97
N LEU A 15 -11.54 -30.18 -4.64
CA LEU A 15 -12.76 -30.71 -4.04
C LEU A 15 -12.63 -32.21 -3.76
N GLU A 16 -12.07 -32.97 -4.70
CA GLU A 16 -11.80 -34.40 -4.58
C GLU A 16 -10.83 -34.69 -3.43
N ALA A 17 -9.70 -33.97 -3.36
CA ALA A 17 -8.74 -34.10 -2.27
C ALA A 17 -9.34 -33.76 -0.89
N SER A 18 -10.22 -32.76 -0.82
CA SER A 18 -10.92 -32.39 0.42
C SER A 18 -11.93 -33.45 0.85
N TYR A 19 -12.66 -34.02 -0.11
CA TYR A 19 -13.62 -35.11 0.10
C TYR A 19 -12.93 -36.37 0.62
N HIS A 20 -11.84 -36.80 -0.03
CA HIS A 20 -11.06 -37.97 0.41
C HIS A 20 -10.42 -37.77 1.79
N ALA A 21 -10.12 -36.53 2.17
CA ALA A 21 -9.57 -36.20 3.48
C ALA A 21 -10.65 -35.99 4.57
N GLY A 22 -11.94 -36.18 4.28
CA GLY A 22 -13.04 -35.96 5.24
C GLY A 22 -13.17 -34.51 5.71
N ARG A 23 -12.61 -33.55 4.95
CA ARG A 23 -12.61 -32.12 5.30
C ARG A 23 -13.64 -31.38 4.47
N ARG A 24 -14.37 -30.44 5.10
CA ARG A 24 -15.25 -29.54 4.36
C ARG A 24 -14.39 -28.64 3.46
N PRO A 25 -14.63 -28.61 2.13
CA PRO A 25 -13.82 -27.79 1.24
C PRO A 25 -14.04 -26.30 1.54
N PRO A 26 -12.99 -25.46 1.43
CA PRO A 26 -13.14 -24.01 1.58
C PRO A 26 -14.08 -23.47 0.49
N PRO A 27 -14.79 -22.35 0.74
CA PRO A 27 -15.60 -21.68 -0.27
C PRO A 27 -14.82 -21.49 -1.58
N GLY A 28 -15.50 -21.55 -2.73
CA GLY A 28 -14.86 -21.24 -4.01
C GLY A 28 -14.36 -19.80 -4.01
N ASP A 29 -13.18 -19.58 -4.62
CA ASP A 29 -12.66 -18.24 -4.81
C ASP A 29 -13.67 -17.40 -5.60
N ILE A 30 -14.06 -16.26 -5.04
CA ILE A 30 -14.81 -15.26 -5.79
C ILE A 30 -13.78 -14.43 -6.53
N VAL A 31 -13.56 -14.76 -7.79
CA VAL A 31 -12.78 -13.92 -8.69
C VAL A 31 -13.60 -12.65 -8.92
N ILE A 32 -13.14 -11.54 -8.36
CA ILE A 32 -13.59 -10.22 -8.81
C ILE A 32 -12.88 -9.99 -10.13
N ASP A 33 -13.59 -10.16 -11.25
CA ASP A 33 -13.10 -9.68 -12.54
C ASP A 33 -12.76 -8.20 -12.39
N HIS A 34 -11.47 -7.89 -12.36
CA HIS A 34 -11.01 -6.55 -12.66
C HIS A 34 -11.16 -6.41 -14.18
N PRO A 35 -11.98 -5.47 -14.69
CA PRO A 35 -11.97 -5.21 -16.11
C PRO A 35 -10.52 -4.91 -16.48
N ALA A 36 -9.96 -5.72 -17.38
CA ALA A 36 -8.70 -5.45 -18.04
C ALA A 36 -8.87 -4.06 -18.67
N ASN A 37 -8.35 -3.05 -18.00
CA ASN A 37 -8.36 -1.71 -18.55
C ASN A 37 -7.18 -1.68 -19.51
N ASP A 38 -7.43 -2.09 -20.75
CA ASP A 38 -6.53 -2.08 -21.90
C ASP A 38 -6.20 -0.65 -22.35
N ALA A 39 -5.85 0.21 -21.41
CA ALA A 39 -5.06 1.40 -21.69
C ALA A 39 -3.61 0.96 -21.66
N THR A 40 -2.92 1.07 -22.79
CA THR A 40 -1.47 0.84 -22.94
C THR A 40 -0.74 1.69 -21.89
N SER A 41 -0.44 1.12 -20.73
CA SER A 41 0.21 1.84 -19.64
C SER A 41 1.71 1.69 -19.74
N ALA A 42 2.45 2.80 -19.65
CA ALA A 42 3.90 2.77 -19.69
C ALA A 42 4.47 2.30 -18.34
N GLY A 43 5.22 1.20 -18.36
CA GLY A 43 5.88 0.62 -17.20
C GLY A 43 4.95 -0.10 -16.23
N THR A 44 5.50 -1.12 -15.56
CA THR A 44 4.84 -1.85 -14.48
C THR A 44 5.58 -1.59 -13.17
N THR A 45 4.84 -1.12 -12.17
CA THR A 45 5.37 -0.95 -10.81
C THR A 45 5.80 -2.30 -10.23
N LYS A 46 6.79 -2.30 -9.32
CA LYS A 46 7.24 -3.49 -8.56
C LYS A 46 6.24 -3.96 -7.49
N PHE A 47 5.06 -3.36 -7.43
CA PHE A 47 3.98 -3.71 -6.52
C PHE A 47 2.76 -4.15 -7.32
N GLY A 48 2.23 -5.32 -6.98
CA GLY A 48 1.06 -5.91 -7.60
C GLY A 48 -0.23 -5.15 -7.30
N ARG A 49 -1.26 -5.49 -8.06
CA ARG A 49 -2.58 -4.84 -8.07
C ARG A 49 -3.62 -5.63 -7.28
N ASN A 50 -3.39 -6.92 -7.07
CA ASN A 50 -4.30 -7.82 -6.37
C ASN A 50 -3.91 -7.91 -4.90
N TRP A 51 -4.44 -6.98 -4.11
CA TRP A 51 -4.10 -6.89 -2.69
C TRP A 51 -4.96 -7.81 -1.84
N LEU A 52 -4.36 -8.42 -0.83
CA LEU A 52 -5.14 -8.95 0.29
C LEU A 52 -5.62 -7.75 1.12
N VAL A 53 -6.93 -7.57 1.20
CA VAL A 53 -7.55 -6.44 1.90
C VAL A 53 -7.99 -6.88 3.29
N LEU A 54 -7.51 -6.18 4.32
CA LEU A 54 -8.00 -6.33 5.67
C LEU A 54 -8.79 -5.09 6.08
N GLU A 55 -10.01 -5.27 6.51
CA GLU A 55 -10.90 -4.19 6.94
C GLU A 55 -10.87 -4.04 8.47
N LEU A 56 -10.80 -2.80 8.94
CA LEU A 56 -10.96 -2.47 10.36
C LEU A 56 -12.35 -2.90 10.82
N HIS A 57 -12.37 -3.72 11.85
CA HIS A 57 -13.60 -4.15 12.49
C HIS A 57 -14.34 -2.94 13.06
N ALA A 58 -15.68 -2.92 12.95
CA ALA A 58 -16.50 -1.73 13.26
C ALA A 58 -16.36 -1.27 14.73
N ASN A 59 -16.09 -2.21 15.65
CA ASN A 59 -15.94 -1.93 17.08
C ASN A 59 -14.47 -1.74 17.51
N SER A 60 -13.54 -1.72 16.55
CA SER A 60 -12.12 -1.51 16.82
C SER A 60 -11.83 -0.04 17.16
N PHE A 61 -10.77 0.20 17.92
CA PHE A 61 -10.08 1.49 17.91
C PHE A 61 -9.68 1.85 16.46
N VAL A 62 -9.87 3.11 16.07
CA VAL A 62 -9.46 3.62 14.75
C VAL A 62 -8.25 4.52 14.93
N PRO A 63 -7.03 4.06 14.59
CA PRO A 63 -5.84 4.87 14.75
C PRO A 63 -5.81 6.00 13.73
N SER A 64 -5.18 7.11 14.10
CA SER A 64 -4.76 8.12 13.13
C SER A 64 -3.88 7.48 12.06
N ILE A 65 -4.07 7.86 10.80
CA ILE A 65 -3.23 7.41 9.67
C ILE A 65 -1.74 7.73 9.91
N THR A 66 -1.43 8.74 10.72
CA THR A 66 -0.05 9.08 11.10
C THR A 66 0.65 8.00 11.93
N ALA A 67 -0.11 7.12 12.59
CA ALA A 67 0.43 5.97 13.32
C ALA A 67 0.55 4.71 12.44
N PHE A 68 0.05 4.74 11.20
CA PHE A 68 0.01 3.58 10.31
C PHE A 68 1.37 2.87 10.15
N PRO A 69 2.53 3.57 10.03
CA PRO A 69 3.82 2.88 9.89
C PRO A 69 4.17 1.94 11.05
N LEU A 70 3.66 2.21 12.26
CA LEU A 70 3.79 1.28 13.40
C LEU A 70 2.91 0.04 13.21
N TYR A 71 1.69 0.21 12.72
CA TYR A 71 0.79 -0.91 12.44
C TYR A 71 1.21 -1.71 11.21
N ALA A 72 1.82 -1.09 10.21
CA ALA A 72 2.45 -1.79 9.09
C ALA A 72 3.54 -2.73 9.58
N LYS A 73 4.38 -2.27 10.51
CA LYS A 73 5.36 -3.12 11.19
C LYS A 73 4.68 -4.23 12.01
N ALA A 74 3.65 -3.91 12.79
CA ALA A 74 2.92 -4.90 13.60
C ALA A 74 2.27 -5.98 12.71
N MET A 75 1.65 -5.60 11.59
CA MET A 75 1.07 -6.51 10.60
C MET A 75 2.12 -7.47 10.05
N ARG A 76 3.29 -6.95 9.70
CA ARG A 76 4.41 -7.76 9.25
C ARG A 76 4.91 -8.71 10.35
N ASP A 77 5.17 -8.21 11.56
CA ASP A 77 5.59 -9.03 12.70
C ASP A 77 4.57 -10.18 12.96
N THR A 78 3.27 -9.88 12.85
CA THR A 78 2.18 -10.87 12.97
C THR A 78 2.26 -11.94 11.89
N LEU A 79 2.52 -11.57 10.63
CA LEU A 79 2.72 -12.54 9.55
C LEU A 79 3.93 -13.44 9.81
N LEU A 80 5.07 -12.86 10.21
CA LEU A 80 6.26 -13.64 10.56
C LEU A 80 5.97 -14.67 11.66
N ALA A 81 5.32 -14.22 12.74
CA ALA A 81 4.92 -15.09 13.84
C ALA A 81 3.85 -16.13 13.42
N GLY A 82 3.01 -15.80 12.44
CA GLY A 82 2.04 -16.73 11.87
C GLY A 82 2.69 -17.86 11.07
N PHE A 83 3.70 -17.55 10.25
CA PHE A 83 4.48 -18.54 9.52
C PHE A 83 5.23 -19.50 10.46
N ASP A 84 5.84 -18.94 11.51
CA ASP A 84 6.46 -19.72 12.58
C ASP A 84 5.44 -20.66 13.27
N ALA A 85 4.27 -20.16 13.62
CA ALA A 85 3.21 -20.94 14.27
C ALA A 85 2.66 -22.10 13.42
N ILE A 86 2.73 -22.00 12.08
CA ILE A 86 2.33 -23.09 11.17
C ILE A 86 3.51 -23.98 10.73
N GLY A 87 4.70 -23.77 11.30
CA GLY A 87 5.89 -24.56 11.00
C GLY A 87 6.43 -24.36 9.58
N MET A 88 6.18 -23.22 8.95
CA MET A 88 6.65 -22.90 7.60
C MET A 88 7.75 -21.85 7.63
N THR A 89 8.79 -22.04 6.82
CA THR A 89 9.82 -21.01 6.59
C THR A 89 9.16 -19.76 6.01
N VAL A 90 9.47 -18.59 6.57
CA VAL A 90 8.95 -17.32 6.05
C VAL A 90 9.54 -17.05 4.67
N PRO A 91 8.71 -16.89 3.61
CA PRO A 91 9.21 -16.55 2.29
C PRO A 91 9.88 -15.17 2.25
N GLU A 92 10.96 -15.01 1.48
CA GLU A 92 11.69 -13.73 1.28
C GLU A 92 10.76 -12.59 0.86
N VAL A 93 9.74 -12.89 0.04
CA VAL A 93 8.73 -11.92 -0.40
C VAL A 93 7.84 -11.39 0.74
N ILE A 94 7.67 -12.14 1.83
CA ILE A 94 6.93 -11.70 3.03
C ILE A 94 7.90 -11.07 4.03
N SER A 95 9.04 -11.74 4.25
CA SER A 95 10.04 -11.33 5.24
C SER A 95 10.83 -10.12 4.79
N GLY A 96 10.89 -9.77 3.50
CA GLY A 96 11.78 -8.72 2.98
C GLY A 96 13.25 -8.89 3.36
N HIS A 97 13.68 -10.11 3.73
CA HIS A 97 15.03 -10.43 4.14
C HIS A 97 15.48 -11.73 3.50
N GLN A 98 16.77 -11.79 3.22
CA GLN A 98 17.45 -13.00 2.78
C GLN A 98 17.56 -14.01 3.94
N PRO A 99 17.89 -15.29 3.67
CA PRO A 99 18.03 -16.31 4.71
C PRO A 99 19.06 -15.96 5.80
N ASP A 100 20.06 -15.13 5.49
CA ASP A 100 21.07 -14.63 6.44
C ASP A 100 20.56 -13.47 7.32
N GLY A 101 19.31 -13.04 7.13
CA GLY A 101 18.69 -11.93 7.86
C GLY A 101 19.02 -10.54 7.29
N SER A 102 19.82 -10.45 6.23
CA SER A 102 20.10 -9.18 5.56
C SER A 102 18.90 -8.69 4.74
N PRO A 103 18.69 -7.37 4.56
CA PRO A 103 17.61 -6.86 3.73
C PRO A 103 17.70 -7.35 2.28
N THR A 104 16.56 -7.71 1.69
CA THR A 104 16.54 -8.11 0.28
C THR A 104 16.56 -6.90 -0.67
N ALA A 105 17.25 -7.06 -1.80
CA ALA A 105 17.13 -6.16 -2.95
C ALA A 105 15.93 -6.49 -3.85
N LYS A 106 15.32 -7.68 -3.69
CA LYS A 106 14.15 -8.11 -4.46
C LYS A 106 12.89 -7.35 -4.03
N PRO A 107 11.93 -7.15 -4.95
CA PRO A 107 10.60 -6.69 -4.58
C PRO A 107 9.98 -7.62 -3.53
N HIS A 108 9.34 -7.04 -2.52
CA HIS A 108 8.67 -7.78 -1.46
C HIS A 108 7.41 -7.03 -1.01
N MET A 109 6.63 -7.67 -0.14
CA MET A 109 5.34 -7.20 0.30
C MET A 109 5.40 -5.79 0.90
N ALA A 110 4.50 -4.91 0.45
CA ALA A 110 4.21 -3.64 1.11
C ALA A 110 2.89 -3.72 1.88
N VAL A 111 2.86 -3.10 3.06
CA VAL A 111 1.63 -2.93 3.85
C VAL A 111 1.15 -1.50 3.66
N LEU A 112 -0.07 -1.32 3.16
CA LEU A 112 -0.58 -0.05 2.65
C LEU A 112 -1.81 0.44 3.43
N PRO A 113 -1.91 1.74 3.75
CA PRO A 113 -3.09 2.29 4.41
C PRO A 113 -4.24 2.43 3.42
N LEU A 114 -5.38 1.84 3.77
CA LEU A 114 -6.65 2.08 3.08
C LEU A 114 -7.46 3.03 3.95
N ALA A 115 -7.63 4.26 3.48
CA ALA A 115 -8.22 5.34 4.27
C ALA A 115 -9.17 6.18 3.41
N ASP A 116 -10.08 6.87 4.09
CA ASP A 116 -11.00 7.83 3.48
C ASP A 116 -10.24 9.06 2.94
N LEU A 117 -9.80 8.99 1.68
CA LEU A 117 -8.91 9.95 1.03
C LEU A 117 -9.39 10.30 -0.39
N GLY A 118 -9.30 11.56 -0.79
CA GLY A 118 -9.59 12.02 -2.15
C GLY A 118 -11.08 12.19 -2.46
N TRP A 119 -11.90 12.36 -1.43
CA TRP A 119 -13.33 12.68 -1.52
C TRP A 119 -13.59 14.09 -0.97
N GLN A 120 -14.73 14.70 -1.31
CA GLN A 120 -15.07 16.05 -0.87
C GLN A 120 -15.06 16.20 0.67
N HIS A 121 -15.48 15.16 1.40
CA HIS A 121 -15.54 15.15 2.85
C HIS A 121 -14.56 14.18 3.50
N ALA A 122 -13.52 13.77 2.76
CA ALA A 122 -12.51 12.85 3.23
C ALA A 122 -11.77 13.40 4.46
N ARG A 123 -11.65 12.60 5.51
CA ARG A 123 -10.95 12.99 6.76
C ARG A 123 -9.62 12.27 6.99
N GLY A 124 -9.24 11.35 6.11
CA GLY A 124 -8.05 10.51 6.31
C GLY A 124 -8.23 9.44 7.38
N THR A 125 -9.47 9.11 7.73
CA THR A 125 -9.78 8.03 8.67
C THR A 125 -9.34 6.69 8.09
N LEU A 126 -8.54 5.95 8.84
CA LEU A 126 -8.10 4.61 8.44
C LEU A 126 -9.30 3.66 8.42
N MET A 127 -9.45 2.90 7.34
CA MET A 127 -10.53 1.92 7.13
C MET A 127 -10.00 0.49 7.04
N GLY A 128 -8.72 0.32 6.69
CA GLY A 128 -8.14 -0.99 6.49
C GLY A 128 -6.71 -0.96 5.99
N PHE A 129 -6.23 -2.14 5.64
CA PHE A 129 -4.86 -2.43 5.23
C PHE A 129 -4.92 -3.15 3.89
N GLY A 130 -4.03 -2.79 2.96
CA GLY A 130 -3.76 -3.57 1.76
C GLY A 130 -2.41 -4.25 1.88
N LEU A 131 -2.33 -5.56 1.63
CA LEU A 131 -1.06 -6.26 1.46
C LEU A 131 -0.78 -6.37 -0.04
N ALA A 132 0.15 -5.55 -0.53
CA ALA A 132 0.57 -5.54 -1.92
C ALA A 132 1.79 -6.46 -2.09
N LEU A 133 1.60 -7.62 -2.69
CA LEU A 133 2.67 -8.50 -3.14
C LEU A 133 3.25 -8.02 -4.48
N PRO A 134 4.46 -8.43 -4.89
CA PRO A 134 4.98 -8.12 -6.22
C PRO A 134 4.08 -8.62 -7.37
N PRO A 135 4.14 -8.03 -8.58
CA PRO A 135 3.27 -8.38 -9.72
C PRO A 135 3.31 -9.86 -10.13
N ALA A 136 4.41 -10.56 -9.86
CA ALA A 136 4.53 -12.00 -10.09
C ALA A 136 3.46 -12.82 -9.36
N PHE A 137 2.81 -12.24 -8.35
CA PHE A 137 1.79 -12.86 -7.51
C PHE A 137 0.36 -12.34 -7.79
N ASP A 138 0.16 -11.53 -8.84
CA ASP A 138 -1.18 -11.00 -9.14
C ASP A 138 -2.13 -12.10 -9.66
N ASN A 139 -1.63 -13.09 -10.41
CA ASN A 139 -2.46 -14.14 -11.02
C ASN A 139 -2.16 -15.52 -10.38
N PRO A 140 -2.84 -15.88 -9.27
CA PRO A 140 -2.57 -17.14 -8.57
C PRO A 140 -2.89 -18.40 -9.37
N HIS A 141 -3.77 -18.32 -10.37
CA HIS A 141 -4.15 -19.46 -11.19
C HIS A 141 -3.08 -19.82 -12.23
N ASP A 142 -2.23 -18.86 -12.62
CA ASP A 142 -1.24 -19.04 -13.67
C ASP A 142 0.09 -19.60 -13.13
N ASN A 143 0.27 -19.59 -11.80
CA ASN A 143 1.50 -19.99 -11.16
C ASN A 143 1.24 -20.74 -9.82
N PRO A 144 1.52 -22.05 -9.74
CA PRO A 144 1.40 -22.84 -8.51
C PRO A 144 2.14 -22.26 -7.30
N ASP A 145 3.31 -21.64 -7.51
CA ASP A 145 4.09 -21.01 -6.43
C ASP A 145 3.35 -19.81 -5.84
N THR A 146 2.60 -19.08 -6.67
CA THR A 146 1.76 -17.96 -6.21
C THR A 146 0.62 -18.47 -5.35
N PHE A 147 -0.07 -19.51 -5.80
CA PHE A 147 -1.13 -20.14 -5.02
C PHE A 147 -0.60 -20.65 -3.67
N GLN A 148 0.55 -21.33 -3.65
CA GLN A 148 1.16 -21.82 -2.42
C GLN A 148 1.56 -20.68 -1.48
N LEU A 149 2.12 -19.59 -1.99
CA LEU A 149 2.43 -18.41 -1.20
C LEU A 149 1.17 -17.82 -0.55
N LEU A 150 0.12 -17.59 -1.34
CA LEU A 150 -1.13 -17.01 -0.83
C LEU A 150 -1.77 -17.92 0.22
N GLN A 151 -1.76 -19.23 0.01
CA GLN A 151 -2.23 -20.20 1.00
C GLN A 151 -1.41 -20.15 2.30
N GLY A 152 -0.08 -20.04 2.19
CA GLY A 152 0.80 -19.86 3.35
C GLY A 152 0.51 -18.56 4.10
N VAL A 153 0.34 -17.44 3.39
CA VAL A 153 -0.05 -16.15 3.99
C VAL A 153 -1.40 -16.27 4.69
N MET A 154 -2.39 -16.88 4.06
CA MET A 154 -3.72 -17.11 4.64
C MET A 154 -3.66 -17.99 5.88
N ALA A 155 -2.87 -19.07 5.86
CA ALA A 155 -2.65 -19.93 7.02
C ALA A 155 -1.96 -19.18 8.16
N ALA A 156 -0.92 -18.39 7.87
CA ALA A 156 -0.21 -17.58 8.85
C ALA A 156 -1.12 -16.53 9.51
N LEU A 157 -1.95 -15.84 8.73
CA LEU A 157 -2.96 -14.92 9.25
C LEU A 157 -3.97 -15.66 10.14
N ASN A 158 -4.47 -16.81 9.68
CA ASN A 158 -5.42 -17.61 10.45
C ASN A 158 -4.85 -18.12 11.77
N ALA A 159 -3.57 -18.49 11.81
CA ALA A 159 -2.90 -18.94 13.03
C ALA A 159 -2.78 -17.84 14.10
N LYS A 160 -2.88 -16.57 13.70
CA LYS A 160 -2.86 -15.41 14.61
C LYS A 160 -4.23 -14.77 14.82
N ALA A 161 -5.27 -15.27 14.14
CA ALA A 161 -6.62 -14.76 14.27
C ALA A 161 -7.36 -15.43 15.43
N VAL A 162 -8.25 -14.68 16.08
CA VAL A 162 -9.17 -15.16 17.10
C VAL A 162 -10.57 -15.20 16.50
N ASN A 163 -11.33 -16.26 16.77
CA ASN A 163 -12.73 -16.33 16.39
C ASN A 163 -13.58 -15.57 17.41
N GLN A 164 -14.26 -14.52 16.97
CA GLN A 164 -15.19 -13.75 17.78
C GLN A 164 -16.49 -13.56 17.01
N TYR A 165 -17.61 -14.05 17.58
CA TYR A 165 -18.95 -14.02 16.96
C TYR A 165 -18.98 -14.53 15.51
N GLY A 166 -18.24 -15.62 15.22
CA GLY A 166 -18.16 -16.21 13.87
C GLY A 166 -17.26 -15.45 12.89
N THR A 167 -16.61 -14.37 13.33
CA THR A 167 -15.65 -13.59 12.54
C THR A 167 -14.23 -13.88 13.01
N ARG A 168 -13.31 -14.09 12.06
CA ARG A 168 -11.88 -14.22 12.34
C ARG A 168 -11.25 -12.83 12.42
N LEU A 169 -10.83 -12.44 13.63
CA LEU A 169 -10.23 -11.14 13.92
C LEU A 169 -8.73 -11.29 14.16
N LEU A 170 -7.94 -10.51 13.43
CA LEU A 170 -6.54 -10.27 13.67
C LEU A 170 -6.40 -9.07 14.60
N GLN A 171 -5.84 -9.32 15.79
CA GLN A 171 -5.52 -8.28 16.75
C GLN A 171 -4.10 -7.79 16.52
N LEU A 172 -3.95 -6.52 16.14
CA LEU A 172 -2.64 -5.88 15.98
C LEU A 172 -2.42 -4.85 17.08
N CYS A 173 -1.32 -5.02 17.80
CA CYS A 173 -0.85 -4.07 18.79
C CYS A 173 0.45 -3.41 18.30
N PRO A 174 0.54 -2.08 18.23
CA PRO A 174 1.82 -1.43 18.04
C PRO A 174 2.70 -1.70 19.28
N ARG A 175 3.98 -2.02 19.10
CA ARG A 175 4.89 -2.25 20.24
C ARG A 175 5.02 -1.00 21.13
N GLY A 176 5.01 -1.17 22.45
CA GLY A 176 5.21 -0.13 23.47
C GLY A 176 4.39 -0.37 24.75
N ASP A 177 4.62 0.44 25.80
CA ASP A 177 4.05 0.23 27.14
C ASP A 177 2.51 0.29 27.20
N ASP A 178 1.87 0.97 26.24
CA ASP A 178 0.41 1.07 26.10
C ASP A 178 -0.17 0.21 24.95
N ALA A 179 0.57 -0.79 24.46
CA ALA A 179 0.23 -1.56 23.25
C ALA A 179 -1.22 -2.08 23.20
N LYS A 180 -1.78 -2.50 24.34
CA LYS A 180 -3.17 -3.00 24.44
C LYS A 180 -4.23 -1.92 24.27
N ARG A 181 -3.97 -0.68 24.69
CA ARG A 181 -4.91 0.46 24.54
C ARG A 181 -5.07 0.90 23.09
N PHE A 182 -4.05 0.64 22.28
CA PHE A 182 -4.01 0.94 20.86
C PHE A 182 -4.12 -0.34 20.01
N MET A 183 -4.71 -1.39 20.57
CA MET A 183 -5.00 -2.60 19.80
C MET A 183 -6.07 -2.29 18.75
N ILE A 184 -5.85 -2.78 17.54
CA ILE A 184 -6.85 -2.76 16.48
C ILE A 184 -7.25 -4.16 16.09
N GLU A 185 -8.48 -4.30 15.61
CA GLU A 185 -9.03 -5.54 15.11
C GLU A 185 -9.28 -5.42 13.60
N LEU A 186 -8.75 -6.37 12.86
CA LEU A 186 -8.88 -6.47 11.42
C LEU A 186 -9.51 -7.81 11.05
N HIS A 187 -10.29 -7.84 9.97
CA HIS A 187 -10.71 -9.09 9.36
C HIS A 187 -10.37 -9.06 7.87
N LEU A 188 -10.13 -10.22 7.28
CA LEU A 188 -9.91 -10.31 5.85
C LEU A 188 -11.23 -10.03 5.12
N ALA A 189 -11.23 -9.03 4.24
CA ALA A 189 -12.40 -8.64 3.47
C ALA A 189 -12.53 -9.51 2.21
N SER A 190 -13.62 -10.27 2.11
CA SER A 190 -13.95 -11.03 0.89
C SER A 190 -14.66 -10.16 -0.15
N VAL A 191 -15.51 -9.25 0.30
CA VAL A 191 -16.19 -8.23 -0.51
C VAL A 191 -16.25 -6.96 0.31
N THR A 192 -15.86 -5.84 -0.29
CA THR A 192 -15.97 -4.52 0.35
C THR A 192 -16.89 -3.61 -0.46
N GLY A 193 -17.90 -3.05 0.22
CA GLY A 193 -18.74 -1.99 -0.32
C GLY A 193 -18.07 -0.61 -0.30
N ARG A 194 -16.98 -0.46 0.49
CA ARG A 194 -16.31 0.83 0.71
C ARG A 194 -15.28 1.09 -0.39
N GLN A 195 -15.48 2.17 -1.14
CA GLN A 195 -14.61 2.53 -2.28
C GLN A 195 -13.13 2.72 -1.87
N SER A 196 -12.87 3.22 -0.65
CA SER A 196 -11.51 3.40 -0.12
C SER A 196 -10.75 2.10 0.11
N LEU A 197 -11.45 0.96 0.22
CA LEU A 197 -10.83 -0.35 0.41
C LEU A 197 -10.55 -1.08 -0.91
N LYS A 198 -10.98 -0.53 -2.06
CA LYS A 198 -10.82 -1.18 -3.37
C LYS A 198 -9.42 -0.95 -3.93
N PRO A 199 -8.60 -1.99 -4.15
CA PRO A 199 -7.25 -1.85 -4.71
C PRO A 199 -7.22 -1.16 -6.07
N SER A 200 -8.25 -1.40 -6.91
CA SER A 200 -8.39 -0.77 -8.23
C SER A 200 -8.37 0.76 -8.21
N ARG A 201 -8.74 1.38 -7.09
CA ARG A 201 -8.66 2.83 -6.88
C ARG A 201 -7.22 3.35 -6.90
N TYR A 202 -6.30 2.54 -6.38
CA TYR A 202 -4.88 2.84 -6.21
C TYR A 202 -4.05 2.38 -7.41
N SER A 203 -4.54 1.42 -8.19
CA SER A 203 -3.85 0.87 -9.35
C SER A 203 -4.37 1.35 -10.72
N ARG A 204 -5.46 2.14 -10.72
CA ARG A 204 -6.02 2.78 -11.92
C ARG A 204 -4.93 3.50 -12.75
N PRO A 205 -4.84 3.26 -14.08
CA PRO A 205 -3.94 4.01 -14.95
C PRO A 205 -4.15 5.52 -14.85
N SER A 206 -3.07 6.29 -14.68
CA SER A 206 -3.14 7.75 -14.65
C SER A 206 -1.81 8.39 -15.04
N ARG A 207 -1.89 9.56 -15.66
CA ARG A 207 -0.73 10.44 -15.88
C ARG A 207 -0.37 11.25 -14.63
N TYR A 208 -1.33 11.42 -13.72
CA TYR A 208 -1.24 12.33 -12.57
C TYR A 208 -1.43 11.56 -11.27
N TRP A 209 -0.44 11.69 -10.38
CA TRP A 209 -0.38 11.00 -9.11
C TRP A 209 -0.06 11.99 -7.99
N ALA A 210 -0.80 11.93 -6.89
CA ALA A 210 -0.54 12.76 -5.72
C ALA A 210 -0.40 11.87 -4.48
N THR A 211 0.54 12.22 -3.60
CA THR A 211 0.86 11.39 -2.44
C THR A 211 -0.25 11.42 -1.38
N ALA A 212 -0.86 10.26 -1.13
CA ALA A 212 -1.82 10.02 -0.06
C ALA A 212 -1.14 9.95 1.31
N THR A 213 0.05 9.36 1.38
CA THR A 213 0.97 9.43 2.53
C THR A 213 2.30 10.05 2.10
N PRO A 214 2.99 10.81 2.98
CA PRO A 214 4.23 11.49 2.62
C PRO A 214 5.29 10.53 2.10
N ILE A 215 6.07 10.96 1.11
CA ILE A 215 7.26 10.24 0.68
C ILE A 215 8.33 10.45 1.74
N VAL A 216 8.84 9.35 2.32
CA VAL A 216 10.07 9.39 3.11
C VAL A 216 11.24 9.25 2.14
N LEU A 217 12.11 10.26 2.05
CA LEU A 217 13.14 10.30 1.00
C LEU A 217 14.15 9.14 1.14
N ASP A 218 14.57 8.57 0.00
CA ASP A 218 15.54 7.46 -0.07
C ASP A 218 16.96 7.87 0.36
N ARG A 219 17.26 9.17 0.41
CA ARG A 219 18.55 9.72 0.85
C ARG A 219 18.34 10.98 1.70
N HIS A 220 19.33 11.30 2.53
CA HIS A 220 19.37 12.57 3.26
C HIS A 220 19.71 13.71 2.31
N LEU A 221 19.11 14.87 2.52
CA LEU A 221 19.39 16.08 1.77
C LEU A 221 20.73 16.67 2.20
N LYS A 222 21.46 17.21 1.24
CA LYS A 222 22.75 17.89 1.46
C LYS A 222 22.65 19.39 1.24
N GLN A 223 21.68 19.83 0.43
CA GLN A 223 21.53 21.22 0.07
C GLN A 223 20.76 22.03 1.13
N PRO A 224 21.13 23.30 1.36
CA PRO A 224 20.40 24.20 2.25
C PRO A 224 19.03 24.57 1.66
N PRO A 225 18.07 25.04 2.47
CA PRO A 225 16.75 25.47 1.98
C PRO A 225 16.84 26.45 0.80
N GLY A 226 16.10 26.16 -0.28
CA GLY A 226 16.12 26.93 -1.51
C GLY A 226 15.90 26.05 -2.74
N ASP A 227 16.13 26.62 -3.92
CA ASP A 227 15.88 25.95 -5.19
C ASP A 227 16.76 24.72 -5.40
N ALA A 228 18.05 24.78 -5.04
CA ALA A 228 18.98 23.65 -5.12
C ALA A 228 18.50 22.42 -4.33
N ARG A 229 17.92 22.65 -3.14
CA ARG A 229 17.31 21.58 -2.33
C ARG A 229 16.02 21.06 -2.93
N GLN A 230 15.24 21.91 -3.58
CA GLN A 230 14.06 21.47 -4.32
C GLN A 230 14.46 20.54 -5.47
N GLN A 231 15.48 20.90 -6.24
CA GLN A 231 16.02 20.08 -7.32
C GLN A 231 16.62 18.76 -6.80
N GLU A 232 17.30 18.77 -5.64
CA GLU A 232 17.80 17.55 -5.00
C GLU A 232 16.65 16.59 -4.63
N ILE A 233 15.55 17.11 -4.05
CA ILE A 233 14.37 16.29 -3.73
C ILE A 233 13.73 15.74 -5.01
N GLU A 234 13.58 16.57 -6.05
CA GLU A 234 13.06 16.16 -7.35
C GLU A 234 13.89 15.01 -7.95
N ALA A 235 15.22 15.12 -7.95
CA ALA A 235 16.13 14.08 -8.41
C ALA A 235 16.00 12.77 -7.59
N ILE A 236 15.83 12.87 -6.27
CA ILE A 236 15.56 11.70 -5.41
C ILE A 236 14.24 11.03 -5.80
N ILE A 237 13.18 11.79 -6.08
CA ILE A 237 11.88 11.24 -6.48
C ILE A 237 11.95 10.61 -7.88
N VAL A 238 12.65 11.22 -8.84
CA VAL A 238 12.92 10.61 -10.15
C VAL A 238 13.61 9.25 -9.99
N GLN A 239 14.64 9.19 -9.14
CA GLN A 239 15.31 7.93 -8.85
C GLN A 239 14.39 6.93 -8.13
N ALA A 240 13.51 7.40 -7.24
CA ALA A 240 12.52 6.54 -6.58
C ALA A 240 11.54 5.91 -7.58
N CYS A 241 11.10 6.65 -8.61
CA CYS A 241 10.29 6.10 -9.71
C CYS A 241 11.03 4.96 -10.43
N ARG A 242 12.29 5.19 -10.82
CA ARG A 242 13.13 4.16 -11.45
C ARG A 242 13.31 2.93 -10.56
N ASN A 243 13.54 3.15 -9.25
CA ASN A 243 13.74 2.07 -8.28
C ASN A 243 12.55 1.11 -8.22
N ILE A 244 11.33 1.61 -8.46
CA ILE A 244 10.10 0.82 -8.47
C ILE A 244 9.63 0.38 -9.86
N GLY A 245 10.45 0.58 -10.90
CA GLY A 245 10.15 0.14 -12.28
C GLY A 245 9.25 1.10 -13.08
N LEU A 246 8.98 2.30 -12.57
CA LEU A 246 8.18 3.29 -13.27
C LEU A 246 9.03 4.12 -14.25
N PRO A 247 8.42 4.66 -15.31
CA PRO A 247 9.08 5.66 -16.15
C PRO A 247 9.45 6.89 -15.33
N GLU A 248 10.33 7.72 -15.89
CA GLU A 248 10.62 9.01 -15.30
C GLU A 248 9.40 9.94 -15.41
N PRO A 249 9.19 10.83 -14.43
CA PRO A 249 8.25 11.93 -14.56
C PRO A 249 8.54 12.76 -15.83
N ALA A 250 7.48 13.24 -16.46
CA ALA A 250 7.56 14.10 -17.65
C ALA A 250 8.42 15.34 -17.40
N SER A 251 9.08 15.87 -18.42
CA SER A 251 9.76 17.17 -18.30
C SER A 251 8.76 18.33 -18.43
N ILE A 252 9.03 19.43 -17.72
CA ILE A 252 8.34 20.71 -17.89
C ILE A 252 8.95 21.40 -19.12
N THR A 253 8.11 21.84 -20.06
CA THR A 253 8.56 22.42 -21.34
C THR A 253 8.53 23.94 -21.38
N GLU A 254 7.85 24.59 -20.43
CA GLU A 254 7.59 26.03 -20.45
C GLU A 254 7.80 26.69 -19.09
N GLY A 255 8.03 28.01 -19.10
CA GLY A 255 8.18 28.83 -17.90
C GLY A 255 9.54 28.70 -17.19
N SER A 256 9.66 29.30 -16.01
CA SER A 256 10.91 29.34 -15.23
C SER A 256 11.38 27.97 -14.71
N SER A 257 10.54 26.94 -14.84
CA SER A 257 10.85 25.56 -14.44
C SER A 257 11.09 24.64 -15.65
N ALA A 258 11.22 25.18 -16.87
CA ALA A 258 11.52 24.39 -18.06
C ALA A 258 12.78 23.53 -17.87
N GLY A 259 12.74 22.29 -18.35
CA GLY A 259 13.80 21.30 -18.17
C GLY A 259 13.75 20.53 -16.86
N ARG A 260 12.98 20.97 -15.85
CA ARG A 260 12.78 20.24 -14.59
C ARG A 260 11.79 19.08 -14.76
N PRO A 261 11.88 18.03 -13.93
CA PRO A 261 10.83 17.01 -13.89
C PRO A 261 9.51 17.61 -13.39
N ALA A 262 8.39 17.12 -13.91
CA ALA A 262 7.03 17.57 -13.60
C ALA A 262 6.58 17.00 -12.24
N ILE A 263 7.28 17.44 -11.20
CA ILE A 263 7.08 17.11 -9.80
C ILE A 263 6.82 18.41 -9.06
N GLN A 264 5.65 18.56 -8.47
CA GLN A 264 5.33 19.68 -7.60
C GLN A 264 5.40 19.22 -6.14
N LEU A 265 6.36 19.76 -5.40
CA LEU A 265 6.56 19.46 -3.98
C LEU A 265 5.66 20.31 -3.09
N GLY A 266 5.28 19.76 -1.93
CA GLY A 266 4.49 20.50 -0.95
C GLY A 266 4.54 19.91 0.46
N LYS A 267 4.26 20.76 1.44
CA LYS A 267 4.00 20.33 2.83
C LYS A 267 2.67 19.57 2.94
N HIS A 268 1.71 19.94 2.10
CA HIS A 268 0.36 19.39 2.04
C HIS A 268 0.20 18.54 0.79
N SER A 269 -0.61 17.48 0.90
CA SER A 269 -1.00 16.69 -0.26
C SER A 269 -2.00 17.43 -1.15
N GLY A 270 -2.00 17.13 -2.45
CA GLY A 270 -3.10 17.47 -3.36
C GLY A 270 -4.35 16.58 -3.18
N ILE A 271 -4.32 15.61 -2.27
CA ILE A 271 -5.42 14.70 -1.96
C ILE A 271 -6.18 15.19 -0.73
N SER A 272 -7.50 15.39 -0.88
CA SER A 272 -8.39 15.71 0.24
C SER A 272 -8.34 14.63 1.34
N GLY A 273 -8.34 15.05 2.60
CA GLY A 273 -8.24 14.16 3.77
C GLY A 273 -6.83 13.66 4.09
N ALA A 274 -5.83 13.87 3.23
CA ALA A 274 -4.45 13.45 3.53
C ALA A 274 -3.81 14.34 4.61
N THR A 275 -3.08 13.70 5.52
CA THR A 275 -2.37 14.42 6.59
C THR A 275 -1.09 15.07 6.04
N PRO A 276 -0.73 16.31 6.43
CA PRO A 276 0.51 16.95 5.98
C PRO A 276 1.77 16.15 6.32
N ALA A 277 2.86 16.38 5.59
CA ALA A 277 4.15 15.72 5.83
C ALA A 277 4.72 16.08 7.20
N HIS A 278 4.56 17.33 7.60
CA HIS A 278 4.97 17.87 8.90
C HIS A 278 3.77 18.53 9.57
N PRO A 279 2.90 17.76 10.26
CA PRO A 279 1.80 18.33 11.04
C PRO A 279 2.38 19.23 12.15
N SER A 280 1.73 20.37 12.42
CA SER A 280 2.24 21.43 13.32
C SER A 280 2.63 20.91 14.70
N VAL A 281 3.64 21.54 15.29
CA VAL A 281 4.10 21.30 16.68
C VAL A 281 3.18 21.98 17.71
N THR A 282 2.46 23.02 17.30
CA THR A 282 1.49 23.73 18.14
C THR A 282 0.11 23.07 18.02
N GLY A 283 -0.21 22.20 18.98
CA GLY A 283 -1.55 21.61 19.16
C GLY A 283 -1.65 20.09 18.98
N THR A 284 -2.82 19.57 19.34
CA THR A 284 -3.27 18.17 19.50
C THR A 284 -3.19 17.25 18.26
N ARG A 285 -2.48 17.63 17.19
CA ARG A 285 -2.38 16.80 15.98
C ARG A 285 -1.19 15.84 16.05
N PRO A 286 -1.41 14.52 15.86
CA PRO A 286 -0.35 13.52 16.03
C PRO A 286 0.70 13.62 14.91
N ARG A 287 1.99 13.63 15.28
CA ARG A 287 3.12 13.47 14.36
C ARG A 287 3.10 12.08 13.70
N TRP A 288 3.70 11.97 12.51
CA TRP A 288 3.97 10.68 11.89
C TRP A 288 4.85 9.83 12.82
N ARG A 289 4.35 8.65 13.20
CA ARG A 289 5.06 7.70 14.06
C ARG A 289 5.80 6.70 13.18
N LEU A 290 7.03 7.06 12.81
CA LEU A 290 7.86 6.25 11.94
C LEU A 290 8.68 5.20 12.73
N PRO A 291 8.93 4.01 12.16
CA PRO A 291 9.92 3.07 12.67
C PRO A 291 11.31 3.73 12.80
N PRO A 292 12.18 3.26 13.72
CA PRO A 292 13.49 3.85 13.97
C PRO A 292 14.32 4.14 12.71
N ALA A 293 14.35 3.19 11.76
CA ALA A 293 15.10 3.30 10.51
C ALA A 293 14.66 4.44 9.57
N LEU A 294 13.47 5.01 9.79
CA LEU A 294 12.89 6.06 8.96
C LEU A 294 12.80 7.43 9.67
N ARG A 295 13.01 7.48 11.00
CA ARG A 295 12.75 8.69 11.82
C ARG A 295 13.62 9.90 11.48
N SER A 296 14.86 9.67 11.02
CA SER A 296 15.81 10.74 10.69
C SER A 296 15.65 11.27 9.26
N ARG A 297 14.79 10.63 8.45
CA ARG A 297 14.65 10.95 7.03
C ARG A 297 13.62 12.04 6.84
N GLU A 298 13.88 12.92 5.88
CA GLU A 298 12.95 13.96 5.50
C GLU A 298 11.75 13.39 4.75
N MET A 299 10.64 14.11 4.87
CA MET A 299 9.37 13.77 4.24
C MET A 299 8.80 14.94 3.47
N CYS A 300 8.16 14.66 2.34
CA CYS A 300 7.41 15.63 1.56
C CYS A 300 6.18 15.00 0.92
N HIS A 301 5.19 15.83 0.57
CA HIS A 301 4.21 15.46 -0.44
C HIS A 301 4.69 15.86 -1.82
N ALA A 302 4.20 15.15 -2.83
CA ALA A 302 4.49 15.42 -4.22
C ALA A 302 3.24 15.18 -5.07
N VAL A 303 3.12 15.98 -6.12
CA VAL A 303 2.26 15.74 -7.28
C VAL A 303 3.19 15.43 -8.45
N ILE A 304 2.99 14.29 -9.10
CA ILE A 304 3.87 13.74 -10.13
C ILE A 304 3.08 13.57 -11.42
N ARG A 305 3.62 14.06 -12.53
CA ARG A 305 3.07 13.87 -13.87
C ARG A 305 3.99 12.98 -14.72
N PHE A 306 3.41 12.02 -15.43
CA PHE A 306 4.09 11.17 -16.41
C PHE A 306 3.65 11.48 -17.84
N ASP A 307 4.51 11.19 -18.82
CA ASP A 307 4.23 11.40 -20.25
C ASP A 307 3.27 10.38 -20.85
N GLN A 308 3.02 9.28 -20.16
CA GLN A 308 2.00 8.29 -20.51
C GLN A 308 1.27 7.85 -19.23
N PRO A 309 0.03 7.33 -19.33
CA PRO A 309 -0.64 6.76 -18.18
C PRO A 309 0.20 5.61 -17.60
N VAL A 310 0.45 5.67 -16.29
CA VAL A 310 1.13 4.62 -15.53
C VAL A 310 0.09 3.85 -14.74
N SER A 311 0.14 2.52 -14.76
CA SER A 311 -0.66 1.67 -13.89
C SER A 311 -0.01 1.60 -12.50
N GLY A 312 -0.79 1.87 -11.46
CA GLY A 312 -0.31 1.80 -10.09
C GLY A 312 -0.31 0.37 -9.52
N PRO A 313 -0.05 0.24 -8.20
CA PRO A 313 0.16 1.34 -7.26
C PRO A 313 1.52 2.03 -7.39
N VAL A 314 1.50 3.36 -7.23
CA VAL A 314 2.70 4.20 -7.15
C VAL A 314 3.03 4.42 -5.68
N ILE A 315 4.15 3.85 -5.21
CA ILE A 315 4.59 3.90 -3.81
C ILE A 315 6.09 4.23 -3.78
N LEU A 316 6.44 5.42 -3.29
CA LEU A 316 7.79 5.97 -3.46
C LEU A 316 8.54 6.17 -2.14
N GLY A 317 9.87 6.09 -2.23
CA GLY A 317 10.77 6.41 -1.11
C GLY A 317 11.03 5.26 -0.13
N ALA A 318 11.82 5.55 0.90
CA ALA A 318 12.35 4.56 1.85
C ALA A 318 11.27 3.88 2.69
N GLY A 319 10.11 4.53 2.87
CA GLY A 319 9.00 4.03 3.66
C GLY A 319 7.97 3.22 2.86
N ARG A 320 8.23 2.88 1.59
CA ARG A 320 7.31 2.19 0.67
C ARG A 320 6.74 0.86 1.19
N PHE A 321 7.48 0.13 2.02
CA PHE A 321 7.01 -1.13 2.62
C PHE A 321 6.24 -0.93 3.94
N HIS A 322 6.18 0.29 4.47
CA HIS A 322 5.56 0.67 5.74
C HIS A 322 4.39 1.64 5.57
N GLY A 323 3.79 1.68 4.38
CA GLY A 323 2.63 2.52 4.07
C GLY A 323 2.92 3.99 3.81
N MET A 324 4.19 4.38 3.70
CA MET A 324 4.58 5.75 3.34
C MET A 324 4.82 5.86 1.83
N GLY A 325 4.66 7.06 1.30
CA GLY A 325 4.85 7.38 -0.12
C GLY A 325 3.79 6.80 -1.05
N LEU A 326 2.68 6.29 -0.51
CA LEU A 326 1.55 5.81 -1.30
C LEU A 326 0.94 6.99 -2.04
N CYS A 327 0.72 6.84 -3.35
CA CYS A 327 0.05 7.83 -4.17
C CYS A 327 -1.36 7.37 -4.57
N LEU A 328 -2.23 8.34 -4.83
CA LEU A 328 -3.51 8.15 -5.47
C LEU A 328 -3.49 8.81 -6.85
N PRO A 329 -4.09 8.15 -7.86
CA PRO A 329 -4.28 8.80 -9.13
C PRO A 329 -5.31 9.91 -8.95
N PHE A 330 -4.98 11.13 -9.37
CA PHE A 330 -5.82 12.32 -9.19
C PHE A 330 -6.02 13.03 -10.52
N THR A 331 -7.15 13.72 -10.66
CA THR A 331 -7.40 14.59 -11.81
C THR A 331 -7.06 16.01 -11.38
N PRO A 332 -6.10 16.69 -12.03
CA PRO A 332 -5.86 18.10 -11.77
C PRO A 332 -7.14 18.88 -12.06
N GLN A 333 -7.63 19.65 -11.10
CA GLN A 333 -8.64 20.65 -11.42
C GLN A 333 -7.95 21.76 -12.21
N PRO A 334 -8.52 22.21 -13.34
CA PRO A 334 -8.02 23.40 -14.01
C PRO A 334 -8.04 24.53 -12.98
N ARG A 335 -6.94 25.28 -12.87
CA ARG A 335 -6.92 26.49 -12.06
C ARG A 335 -8.11 27.34 -12.51
N SER A 336 -9.09 27.55 -11.62
CA SER A 336 -10.08 28.58 -11.89
C SER A 336 -9.29 29.87 -12.05
N LYS A 337 -9.44 30.52 -13.21
CA LYS A 337 -9.02 31.91 -13.38
C LYS A 337 -9.94 32.73 -12.47
N THR A 338 -9.68 32.73 -11.17
CA THR A 338 -10.38 33.62 -10.25
C THR A 338 -9.71 34.96 -10.38
N ARG A 339 -10.39 35.78 -11.20
CA ARG A 339 -10.46 37.24 -11.30
C ARG A 339 -9.45 38.07 -10.48
N SER A 340 -8.83 38.99 -11.21
CA SER A 340 -8.23 40.26 -10.77
C SER A 340 -8.77 40.82 -9.46
#